data_AF-A0A937NLG2-F1
#
_entry.id   AF-A0A937NLG2-F1
#
_cell.length_a   1.000
_cell.length_b   1.000
_cell.length_c   1.000
_cell.angle_alpha   90.00
_cell.angle_beta   90.00
_cell.angle_gamma   90.00
#
_symmetry.space_group_name_H-M   'P 1'
#
loop_
_entity.id
_entity.type
_entity.pdbx_description
1 polymer ?
#
loop_
_entity_poly.entity_id
_entity_poly.type
_entity_poly.pdbx_seq_one_letter_code
_entity_poly.pdbx_strand_id
1 'polypeptide(L)'
;MILILRTGLRVKEVSDLKLDDLDLTRQRLVVRRGKGGQGRRVYLSEDAVSALEAYLRQRADASCPCLFLVQKGTCEGQGISVRGIQKRMEYYCRRKLVK
;
A
#
# COMPACT_ATOMS: atom_id res chain seq x y z
N MET A 1 4.35 4.67 -1.49
CA MET A 1 5.20 5.13 -0.35
C MET A 1 4.52 6.16 0.54
N ILE A 2 3.80 7.14 -0.02
CA ILE A 2 3.08 8.17 0.75
C ILE A 2 2.15 7.57 1.82
N LEU A 3 1.49 6.44 1.51
CA LEU A 3 0.59 5.77 2.46
C LEU A 3 1.29 5.44 3.79
N ILE A 4 2.41 4.71 3.77
CA ILE A 4 3.14 4.29 4.99
C ILE A 4 3.56 5.51 5.82
N LEU A 5 4.05 6.57 5.17
CA LEU A 5 4.53 7.78 5.84
C LEU A 5 3.40 8.59 6.48
N ARG A 6 2.23 8.68 5.83
CA ARG A 6 1.10 9.48 6.30
C ARG A 6 0.23 8.75 7.32
N THR A 7 0.15 7.43 7.24
CA THR A 7 -0.82 6.62 8.01
C THR A 7 -0.20 5.83 9.16
N GLY A 8 1.13 5.75 9.25
CA GLY A 8 1.81 5.01 10.32
C GLY A 8 1.52 3.50 10.31
N LEU A 9 1.19 2.96 9.13
CA LEU A 9 0.92 1.53 8.95
C LEU A 9 2.20 0.71 8.99
N ARG A 10 2.12 -0.48 9.57
CA ARG A 10 3.24 -1.44 9.54
C ARG A 10 3.35 -2.03 8.14
N VAL A 11 4.58 -2.36 7.73
CA VAL A 11 4.84 -2.93 6.38
C VAL A 11 3.99 -4.19 6.12
N LYS A 12 3.80 -5.03 7.13
CA LYS A 12 2.96 -6.23 7.04
C LYS A 12 1.48 -5.90 6.85
N GLU A 13 0.97 -4.87 7.53
CA GLU A 13 -0.41 -4.43 7.33
C GLU A 13 -0.60 -3.98 5.89
N VAL A 14 0.38 -3.27 5.32
CA VAL A 14 0.34 -2.79 3.94
C VAL A 14 0.41 -3.91 2.90
N SER A 15 1.20 -4.96 3.12
CA SER A 15 1.23 -6.11 2.21
C SER A 15 -0.08 -6.91 2.22
N ASP A 16 -0.79 -6.91 3.35
CA ASP A 16 -2.02 -7.68 3.55
C ASP A 16 -3.28 -6.88 3.15
N LEU A 17 -3.16 -5.60 2.77
CA LEU A 17 -4.28 -4.77 2.35
C LEU A 17 -4.93 -5.29 1.07
N LYS A 18 -6.27 -5.31 1.07
CA LYS A 18 -7.07 -5.66 -0.10
C LYS A 18 -7.75 -4.43 -0.71
N LEU A 19 -8.22 -4.56 -1.94
CA LEU A 19 -9.03 -3.50 -2.57
C LEU A 19 -10.30 -3.20 -1.77
N ASP A 20 -10.97 -4.23 -1.26
CA ASP A 20 -12.19 -4.10 -0.44
C ASP A 20 -11.98 -3.33 0.87
N ASP A 21 -10.73 -3.18 1.30
CA ASP A 21 -10.39 -2.45 2.52
C ASP A 21 -10.27 -0.94 2.29
N LEU A 22 -10.28 -0.51 1.03
CA LEU A 22 -10.10 0.88 0.63
C LEU A 22 -11.44 1.51 0.25
N ASP A 23 -11.82 2.54 1.00
CA ASP A 23 -12.99 3.37 0.72
C ASP A 23 -12.50 4.78 0.37
N LEU A 24 -12.30 5.04 -0.92
CA LEU A 24 -11.85 6.35 -1.40
C LEU A 24 -12.92 7.42 -1.25
N THR A 25 -14.21 7.06 -1.40
CA THR A 25 -15.34 7.98 -1.24
C THR A 25 -15.38 8.56 0.17
N ARG A 26 -15.08 7.74 1.18
CA ARG A 26 -15.01 8.18 2.58
C ARG A 26 -13.60 8.47 3.08
N GLN A 27 -12.60 8.43 2.19
CA GLN A 27 -11.17 8.63 2.48
C GLN A 27 -10.69 7.78 3.67
N ARG A 28 -11.12 6.51 3.72
CA ARG A 28 -10.89 5.59 4.82
C ARG A 28 -10.25 4.30 4.33
N LEU A 29 -9.37 3.76 5.16
CA LEU A 29 -8.72 2.48 4.95
C LEU A 29 -8.98 1.59 6.17
N VAL A 30 -9.39 0.35 5.93
CA VAL A 30 -9.65 -0.63 7.00
C VAL A 30 -8.47 -1.58 7.13
N VAL A 31 -7.76 -1.50 8.26
CA VAL A 31 -6.71 -2.47 8.59
C VAL A 31 -7.38 -3.64 9.30
N ARG A 32 -7.52 -4.78 8.63
CA ARG A 32 -8.18 -5.96 9.23
C ARG A 32 -7.38 -6.62 10.34
N ARG A 33 -6.05 -6.68 10.22
CA ARG A 33 -5.15 -7.38 11.16
C ARG A 33 -4.18 -6.41 11.84
N GLY A 34 -4.67 -5.74 12.89
CA GLY A 34 -3.83 -4.96 13.79
C GLY A 34 -3.15 -5.81 14.87
N LYS A 35 -2.35 -5.15 15.72
CA LYS A 35 -1.74 -5.79 16.92
C LYS A 35 -2.87 -6.31 17.83
N GLY A 36 -2.85 -7.62 18.13
CA GLY A 36 -3.88 -8.27 18.96
C GLY A 36 -5.12 -8.73 18.18
N GLY A 37 -5.10 -8.68 16.84
CA GLY A 37 -6.21 -9.18 16.00
C GLY A 37 -7.38 -8.21 15.86
N GLN A 38 -7.34 -7.06 16.52
CA GLN A 38 -8.36 -6.02 16.35
C GLN A 38 -8.04 -5.15 15.14
N GLY A 39 -9.03 -5.03 14.25
CA GLY A 39 -8.95 -4.14 13.11
C GLY A 39 -9.15 -2.69 13.50
N ARG A 40 -8.57 -1.76 12.73
CA ARG A 40 -8.77 -0.31 12.93
C ARG A 40 -9.07 0.38 11.62
N ARG A 41 -9.77 1.51 11.69
CA ARG A 41 -10.00 2.40 10.55
C ARG A 41 -8.97 3.52 10.59
N VAL A 42 -8.30 3.75 9.48
CA VAL A 42 -7.31 4.82 9.32
C VAL A 42 -7.83 5.78 8.26
N TYR A 43 -7.77 7.07 8.58
CA TYR A 43 -8.16 8.12 7.65
C TYR A 43 -6.99 8.46 6.75
N LEU A 44 -7.29 8.67 5.48
CA LEU A 44 -6.33 9.03 4.46
C LEU A 44 -6.43 10.55 4.22
N SER A 45 -5.29 11.23 4.19
CA SER A 45 -5.22 12.62 3.73
C SER A 45 -5.50 12.68 2.22
N GLU A 46 -5.96 13.82 1.73
CA GLU A 46 -6.25 14.04 0.29
C GLU A 46 -5.05 13.71 -0.63
N ASP A 47 -3.82 14.03 -0.21
CA ASP A 47 -2.60 13.64 -0.94
C ASP A 47 -2.46 12.12 -1.07
N ALA A 48 -2.81 11.38 -0.02
CA ALA A 48 -2.70 9.92 -0.01
C ALA A 48 -3.79 9.29 -0.88
N VAL A 49 -5.00 9.86 -0.87
CA VAL A 49 -6.11 9.48 -1.76
C VAL A 49 -5.73 9.73 -3.20
N SER A 50 -5.23 10.92 -3.54
CA SER A 50 -4.81 11.28 -4.90
C SER A 50 -3.69 10.37 -5.42
N ALA A 51 -2.71 10.06 -4.57
CA ALA A 51 -1.64 9.12 -4.89
C ALA A 51 -2.16 7.67 -5.07
N LEU A 52 -3.17 7.26 -4.30
CA LEU A 52 -3.82 5.96 -4.44
C LEU A 52 -4.64 5.87 -5.73
N GLU A 53 -5.41 6.91 -6.07
CA GLU A 53 -6.17 6.97 -7.31
C GLU A 53 -5.25 6.89 -8.53
N ALA A 54 -4.17 7.67 -8.53
CA ALA A 54 -3.16 7.61 -9.59
C ALA A 54 -2.55 6.20 -9.72
N TYR A 55 -2.32 5.53 -8.59
CA TYR A 55 -1.85 4.15 -8.58
C TYR A 55 -2.89 3.17 -9.12
N LEU A 56 -4.16 3.29 -8.72
CA LEU A 56 -5.25 2.41 -9.17
C LEU A 56 -5.50 2.55 -10.68
N ARG A 57 -5.35 3.75 -11.26
CA ARG A 57 -5.43 3.96 -12.72
C ARG A 57 -4.32 3.25 -13.49
N GLN A 58 -3.14 3.10 -12.90
CA GLN A 58 -1.99 2.42 -13.50
C GLN A 58 -1.94 0.92 -13.17
N ARG A 59 -2.74 0.47 -12.21
CA ARG A 59 -2.83 -0.92 -11.80
C ARG A 59 -3.61 -1.66 -12.88
N ALA A 60 -2.92 -2.49 -13.65
CA ALA A 60 -3.57 -3.45 -14.54
C ALA A 60 -4.52 -4.34 -13.75
N ASP A 61 -5.64 -4.72 -14.36
CA ASP A 61 -6.61 -5.66 -13.78
C ASP A 61 -5.93 -6.99 -13.51
N ALA A 62 -5.45 -7.17 -12.29
CA ALA A 62 -4.98 -8.44 -11.81
C ALA A 62 -6.10 -9.11 -11.04
N SER A 63 -6.27 -10.41 -11.26
CA SER A 63 -7.19 -11.26 -10.49
C SER A 63 -6.84 -11.34 -8.99
N CYS A 64 -5.78 -10.64 -8.54
CA CYS A 64 -5.32 -10.63 -7.17
C CYS A 64 -6.09 -9.59 -6.33
N PRO A 65 -6.66 -9.97 -5.18
CA PRO A 65 -7.42 -9.06 -4.32
C PRO A 65 -6.52 -8.06 -3.57
N CYS A 66 -5.19 -8.23 -3.61
CA CYS A 66 -4.24 -7.35 -2.94
C CYS A 66 -4.28 -5.93 -3.54
N LEU A 67 -4.28 -4.93 -2.68
CA LEU A 67 -4.26 -3.52 -3.08
C LEU A 67 -2.97 -3.20 -3.82
N PHE A 68 -1.82 -3.58 -3.24
CA PHE A 68 -0.51 -3.34 -3.85
C PHE A 68 0.02 -4.58 -4.56
N LEU A 69 0.32 -4.43 -5.84
CA LEU A 69 0.83 -5.49 -6.71
C LEU A 69 2.27 -5.24 -7.14
N VAL A 70 2.95 -6.33 -7.45
CA VAL A 70 4.24 -6.30 -8.15
C VAL A 70 3.98 -5.95 -9.62
N GLN A 71 4.63 -4.87 -10.08
CA GLN A 71 4.46 -4.34 -11.44
C GLN A 71 5.55 -4.80 -12.43
N LYS A 72 6.55 -5.55 -11.98
CA LYS A 72 7.68 -5.99 -12.82
C LYS A 72 8.23 -7.33 -12.37
N GLY A 73 8.61 -8.16 -13.33
CA GLY A 73 9.32 -9.42 -13.12
C GLY A 73 8.39 -10.64 -13.09
N THR A 74 8.91 -11.79 -12.63
CA THR A 74 8.20 -13.08 -12.66
C THR A 74 6.99 -13.16 -11.73
N CYS A 75 6.90 -12.27 -10.73
CA CYS A 75 5.78 -12.19 -9.80
C CYS A 75 4.77 -11.09 -10.17
N GLU A 76 4.79 -10.59 -11.41
CA GLU A 76 3.88 -9.54 -11.86
C GLU A 76 2.41 -9.93 -11.64
N GLY A 77 1.60 -8.97 -11.19
CA GLY A 77 0.19 -9.18 -10.87
C GLY A 77 -0.08 -9.87 -9.52
N GLN A 78 0.96 -10.32 -8.80
CA GLN A 78 0.83 -10.83 -7.44
C GLN A 78 0.94 -9.71 -6.38
N GLY A 79 0.39 -9.96 -5.19
CA GLY A 79 0.53 -9.07 -4.04
C GLY A 79 1.99 -8.81 -3.69
N ILE A 80 2.34 -7.55 -3.40
CA ILE A 80 3.71 -7.20 -3.01
C ILE A 80 4.05 -7.80 -1.64
N SER A 81 5.16 -8.51 -1.56
CA SER A 81 5.64 -9.06 -0.30
C SER A 81 6.21 -7.97 0.62
N VAL A 82 6.23 -8.23 1.92
CA VAL A 82 6.88 -7.36 2.93
C VAL A 82 8.31 -7.02 2.53
N ARG A 83 9.09 -8.01 2.09
CA ARG A 83 10.47 -7.82 1.62
C ARG A 83 10.54 -6.94 0.37
N GLY A 84 9.58 -7.08 -0.54
CA GLY A 84 9.46 -6.21 -1.71
C GLY A 84 9.23 -4.75 -1.34
N ILE A 85 8.32 -4.49 -0.37
CA ILE A 85 8.09 -3.15 0.16
C ILE A 85 9.36 -2.61 0.84
N GLN A 86 10.01 -3.40 1.70
CA GLN A 86 11.24 -3.01 2.39
C GLN A 86 12.36 -2.63 1.41
N LYS A 87 12.67 -3.49 0.43
CA LYS A 87 13.67 -3.18 -0.60
C LYS A 87 13.34 -1.90 -1.38
N ARG A 88 12.06 -1.68 -1.67
CA ARG A 88 11.62 -0.48 -2.38
C ARG A 88 11.80 0.75 -1.50
N MET A 89 11.48 0.66 -0.21
CA MET A 89 11.76 1.72 0.77
C MET A 89 13.26 2.02 0.85
N GLU A 90 14.11 1.00 0.99
CA GLU A 90 15.57 1.15 0.99
C GLU A 90 16.09 1.84 -0.28
N TYR A 91 15.58 1.43 -1.45
CA TYR A 91 15.95 2.04 -2.74
C TYR A 91 15.63 3.54 -2.78
N TYR A 92 14.43 3.94 -2.35
CA TYR A 92 14.04 5.34 -2.32
C TYR A 92 14.77 6.13 -1.22
N CYS A 93 15.02 5.53 -0.05
CA CYS A 93 15.85 6.13 0.98
C CYS A 93 17.26 6.41 0.46
N ARG A 94 17.92 5.43 -0.19
CA ARG A 94 19.23 5.64 -0.81
C ARG A 94 19.23 6.75 -1.86
N ARG A 95 18.19 6.83 -2.69
CA ARG A 95 18.10 7.88 -3.73
C ARG A 95 17.77 9.26 -3.18
N LYS A 96 17.05 9.38 -2.07
CA LYS A 96 16.71 10.67 -1.43
C LYS A 96 17.76 11.16 -0.44
N LEU A 97 18.59 10.27 0.12
CA LEU A 97 19.75 10.60 0.96
C LEU A 97 20.94 11.16 0.16
N VAL A 98 20.88 11.10 -1.17
CA VAL A 98 21.81 11.82 -2.05
C VAL A 98 21.15 13.13 -2.44
N LYS A 99 21.19 14.10 -1.54
CA LYS A 99 21.00 15.53 -1.82
C LYS A 99 21.81 16.34 -0.83
#